data_AF-A0A1F2A4D8-F1
#
_entry.id   AF-A0A1F2A4D8-F1
#
_cell.length_a   1.000
_cell.length_b   1.000
_cell.length_c   1.000
_cell.angle_alpha   90.00
_cell.angle_beta   90.00
_cell.angle_gamma   90.00
#
_symmetry.space_group_name_H-M   'P 1'
#
loop_
_entity.id
_entity.type
_entity.pdbx_description
1 polymer ?
#
loop_
_entity_poly.entity_id
_entity_poly.type
_entity_poly.pdbx_seq_one_letter_code
_entity_poly.pdbx_strand_id
1 'polypeptide(L)' 'MNTHTAIPAAAPVPSSAATLGARLAAASRSAQGFTTVVADPAVLAELRELCTTPRPMSPAVAEKGNGPAP' A
#
# COMPACT_ATOMS: atom_id res chain seq x y z
N MET A 1 -21.62 25.20 15.79
CA MET A 1 -20.16 25.03 15.70
C MET A 1 -19.83 23.67 16.28
N ASN A 2 -19.64 22.66 15.44
CA ASN A 2 -19.48 21.28 15.90
C ASN A 2 -17.99 20.94 15.84
N THR A 3 -17.36 20.87 17.00
CA THR A 3 -15.95 20.48 17.14
C THR A 3 -15.82 18.98 16.97
N HIS A 4 -15.38 18.53 15.79
CA HIS A 4 -14.96 17.14 15.59
C HIS A 4 -13.66 16.91 16.34
N THR A 5 -13.75 16.25 17.51
CA THR A 5 -12.58 15.74 18.22
C THR A 5 -11.96 14.61 17.39
N ALA A 6 -10.88 14.93 16.68
CA ALA A 6 -10.05 13.93 16.02
C ALA A 6 -9.35 13.10 17.11
N ILE A 7 -9.79 11.86 17.30
CA ILE A 7 -9.03 10.89 18.08
C ILE A 7 -7.73 10.65 17.30
N PRO A 8 -6.54 10.91 17.87
CA PRO A 8 -5.30 10.61 17.17
C PRO A 8 -5.23 9.10 16.95
N ALA A 9 -5.32 8.68 15.69
CA ALA A 9 -5.05 7.30 15.32
C ALA A 9 -3.63 6.97 15.77
N ALA A 10 -3.50 6.06 16.73
CA ALA A 10 -2.20 5.61 17.20
C ALA A 10 -1.41 5.08 16.00
N ALA A 11 -0.26 5.68 15.71
CA ALA A 11 0.61 5.20 14.65
C ALA A 11 0.91 3.71 14.92
N PRO A 12 0.85 2.84 13.90
CA PRO A 12 1.12 1.42 14.10
C PRO A 12 2.52 1.33 14.71
N VAL A 13 2.58 0.77 15.93
CA VAL A 13 3.84 0.64 16.65
C VAL A 13 4.78 -0.16 15.76
N PRO A 14 5.96 0.37 15.40
CA PRO A 14 6.90 -0.40 14.60
C PRO A 14 7.23 -1.66 15.39
N SER A 15 6.74 -2.80 14.92
CA SER A 15 7.03 -4.08 15.55
C SER A 15 8.55 -4.24 15.61
N SER A 16 9.09 -4.48 16.80
CA SER A 16 10.53 -4.73 16.99
C SER A 16 11.01 -5.97 16.20
N ALA A 17 10.07 -6.79 15.69
CA ALA A 17 10.31 -7.92 14.81
C ALA A 17 10.36 -7.56 13.30
N ALA A 18 10.22 -6.29 12.92
CA ALA A 18 10.25 -5.89 11.51
C ALA A 18 11.63 -6.16 10.90
N THR A 19 11.67 -6.79 9.72
CA THR A 19 12.92 -7.06 8.99
C THR A 19 13.65 -5.75 8.63
N LEU A 20 14.96 -5.81 8.37
CA LEU A 20 15.75 -4.63 7.97
C LEU A 20 15.12 -3.87 6.80
N GLY A 21 14.65 -4.60 5.78
CA GLY A 21 13.96 -4.02 4.62
C GLY A 21 12.68 -3.29 4.99
N ALA A 22 11.88 -3.85 5.92
CA ALA A 22 10.67 -3.20 6.40
C ALA A 22 10.97 -1.88 7.12
N ARG A 23 12.06 -1.82 7.89
CA ARG A 23 12.51 -0.59 8.57
C ARG A 23 13.00 0.47 7.58
N LEU A 24 13.79 0.08 6.58
CA LEU A 24 14.26 0.98 5.51
C LEU A 24 13.09 1.56 4.70
N ALA A 25 12.12 0.73 4.33
CA ALA A 25 10.93 1.17 3.62
C ALA A 25 10.07 2.12 4.49
N ALA A 26 9.97 1.88 5.80
CA ALA A 26 9.30 2.81 6.71
C ALA A 26 10.03 4.16 6.79
N ALA A 27 11.36 4.14 7.01
CA ALA A 27 12.17 5.35 7.08
C ALA A 27 12.14 6.17 5.78
N SER A 28 12.22 5.51 4.62
CA SER A 28 12.13 6.14 3.31
C SER A 28 10.79 6.83 3.06
N ARG A 29 9.68 6.19 3.48
CA ARG A 29 8.33 6.79 3.38
C ARG A 29 8.20 8.03 4.26
N SER A 30 8.67 7.95 5.50
CA SER A 30 8.68 9.09 6.43
C SER A 30 9.52 10.25 5.89
N ALA A 31 10.68 9.97 5.31
CA ALA A 31 11.54 10.99 4.70
C ALA A 31 10.88 11.70 3.50
N GLN A 32 10.01 11.00 2.78
CA GLN A 32 9.21 11.55 1.68
C GLN A 32 7.90 12.21 2.15
N GLY A 33 7.63 12.25 3.46
CA GLY A 33 6.43 12.85 4.03
C GLY A 33 5.17 11.99 3.90
N PHE A 34 5.29 10.71 3.54
CA PHE A 34 4.13 9.81 3.52
C PHE A 34 3.75 9.42 4.95
N THR A 35 2.51 9.74 5.34
CA THR A 35 1.95 9.27 6.61
C THR A 35 1.50 7.82 6.46
N THR A 36 1.87 6.97 7.42
CA THR A 36 1.57 5.53 7.39
C THR A 36 0.18 5.19 7.91
N VAL A 37 -0.60 6.20 8.30
CA VAL A 37 -1.86 6.03 9.03
C VAL A 37 -2.99 6.59 8.19
N VAL A 38 -3.73 5.71 7.53
CA VAL A 38 -5.07 6.03 7.04
C VAL A 38 -6.00 6.04 8.25
N ALA A 39 -6.48 7.22 8.63
CA ALA A 39 -7.27 7.39 9.85
C ALA A 39 -8.74 6.95 9.68
N ASP A 40 -9.26 6.95 8.45
CA ASP A 40 -10.64 6.58 8.16
C ASP A 40 -10.78 5.05 8.08
N PRO A 41 -11.61 4.42 8.94
CA PRO A 41 -11.84 2.98 8.90
C PRO A 41 -12.51 2.50 7.61
N ALA A 42 -13.32 3.33 6.95
CA ALA A 42 -13.95 2.98 5.67
C ALA A 42 -12.89 2.88 4.56
N VAL A 43 -11.99 3.86 4.48
CA VAL A 43 -10.87 3.86 3.52
C VAL A 43 -9.92 2.68 3.78
N LEU A 44 -9.67 2.33 5.05
CA LEU A 44 -8.88 1.14 5.37
C LEU A 44 -9.57 -0.16 4.92
N ALA A 45 -10.90 -0.25 5.03
CA ALA A 45 -11.64 -1.42 4.58
C ALA A 45 -11.55 -1.57 3.05
N GLU A 46 -11.74 -0.47 2.30
CA GLU A 46 -11.60 -0.47 0.84
C GLU A 46 -10.17 -0.82 0.39
N LEU A 47 -9.15 -0.25 1.03
CA LEU A 47 -7.75 -0.57 0.70
C LEU A 47 -7.43 -2.05 0.96
N ARG A 48 -7.95 -2.61 2.05
CA ARG A 48 -7.78 -4.05 2.35
C ARG A 48 -8.49 -4.90 1.30
N GLU A 49 -9.69 -4.51 0.88
CA GLU A 49 -10.41 -5.21 -0.18
C GLU A 49 -9.60 -5.16 -1.48
N LEU A 50 -9.09 -4.00 -1.89
CA LEU A 50 -8.24 -3.86 -3.09
C LEU A 50 -6.97 -4.71 -3.02
N CYS A 51 -6.31 -4.78 -1.85
CA CYS A 51 -5.10 -5.59 -1.68
C CYS A 51 -5.39 -7.11 -1.63
N THR A 52 -6.58 -7.52 -1.19
CA THR A 52 -6.97 -8.93 -1.10
C THR A 52 -7.69 -9.43 -2.35
N THR A 53 -8.20 -8.52 -3.18
CA THR A 53 -8.84 -8.83 -4.45
C THR A 53 -7.80 -9.45 -5.39
N PRO A 54 -8.00 -10.69 -5.86
CA PRO A 54 -7.14 -11.29 -6.86
C PRO A 54 -7.10 -10.38 -8.08
N ARG A 55 -5.89 -9.95 -8.48
CA ARG A 55 -5.72 -9.16 -9.69
C ARG A 55 -6.32 -9.97 -10.84
N PRO A 56 -7.31 -9.44 -11.60
CA PRO A 56 -7.80 -10.14 -12.78
C PRO A 56 -6.61 -10.33 -13.72
N MET A 57 -6.29 -11.59 -13.97
CA MET A 57 -5.27 -11.97 -14.93
C MET A 57 -5.83 -11.57 -16.30
N SER A 58 -5.43 -10.40 -16.82
CA SER A 58 -5.61 -10.12 -18.24
C SER A 58 -4.99 -11.32 -18.98
N PRO A 59 -5.72 -12.03 -19.86
CA PRO A 59 -5.08 -13.06 -20.67
C PRO A 59 -3.91 -12.38 -21.36
N ALA A 60 -2.71 -12.95 -21.20
CA ALA A 60 -1.51 -12.46 -21.84
C ALA A 60 -1.86 -12.27 -23.32
N VAL A 61 -1.86 -11.02 -23.77
CA VAL A 61 -1.82 -10.75 -25.21
C VAL A 61 -0.52 -11.39 -25.62
N ALA A 62 -0.59 -12.56 -26.25
CA ALA A 62 0.55 -13.22 -26.84
C ALA A 62 1.12 -12.21 -27.84
N GLU A 63 2.20 -11.52 -27.43
CA GLU A 63 3.01 -10.75 -28.33
C GLU A 63 3.58 -11.77 -29.31
N LYS A 64 2.92 -11.89 -30.47
CA LYS A 64 3.39 -12.69 -31.59
C LYS A 64 4.70 -12.06 -32.01
N GLY A 65 5.80 -12.60 -31.48
CA GLY A 65 7.15 -12.22 -31.86
C GLY A 65 7.32 -12.40 -33.36
N ASN A 66 7.29 -11.29 -34.10
CA ASN A 66 7.88 -11.23 -35.43
C ASN A 66 9.39 -11.05 -35.25
N GLY A 67 10.09 -12.15 -34.97
CA GLY A 67 11.54 -12.21 -35.18
C GLY A 67 11.84 -12.18 -36.69
N PRO A 68 12.96 -11.59 -37.12
CA PRO A 68 13.28 -11.50 -38.55
C PRO A 68 13.52 -12.89 -39.14
N ALA A 69 12.97 -13.12 -40.33
CA ALA A 69 13.16 -14.35 -41.09
C ALA A 69 14.63 -14.51 -41.54
N PRO A 70 15.12 -15.76 -41.70
CA PRO A 70 16.49 -16.04 -42.13
C PRO A 70 16.81 -15.52 -43.55
#